data_AF-A0A7K3WW72-F1
#
_entry.id   AF-A0A7K3WW72-F1
#
_cell.length_a   1.000
_cell.length_b   1.000
_cell.length_c   1.000
_cell.angle_alpha   90.00
_cell.angle_beta   90.00
_cell.angle_gamma   90.00
#
_symmetry.space_group_name_H-M   'P 1'
#
loop_
_entity.id
_entity.type
_entity.pdbx_description
1 polymer ?
#
loop_
_entity_poly.entity_id
_entity_poly.type
_entity_poly.pdbx_seq_one_letter_code
_entity_poly.pdbx_strand_id
1 'polypeptide(L)'
;MKTKNFIAGITMSYFLLLATAFTVSAQQPNVSLSDQMDYLIAPLDFTEVTSGLLLDRCLQTMNVADFDGTSIADTLIQYGDWFRQYGTMVTSKVTSTSTLGVTANWKPQADSLLRSDVVPILILHANYHKLIEDSVLLTSLITEQNGQMHDVPNRSTSPYEAQEIFSFSPKKNSVDDLLSQNFRVDRDFFRSNTG
;
A
#
# COMPACT_ATOMS: atom_id res chain seq x y z
N MET A 1 46.57 54.47 60.80
CA MET A 1 46.71 53.17 61.49
C MET A 1 45.31 52.69 61.86
N LYS A 2 44.76 51.64 61.17
CA LYS A 2 43.52 50.87 61.47
C LYS A 2 42.21 51.70 61.60
N THR A 3 41.03 51.40 61.05
CA THR A 3 40.42 50.25 60.38
C THR A 3 39.01 50.68 59.89
N LYS A 4 38.60 50.17 58.71
CA LYS A 4 37.23 49.71 58.31
C LYS A 4 36.07 50.74 58.26
N ASN A 5 35.52 51.06 57.07
CA ASN A 5 34.48 50.33 56.28
C ASN A 5 33.11 50.35 56.98
N PHE A 6 31.94 50.62 56.37
CA PHE A 6 31.50 50.84 54.99
C PHE A 6 30.03 51.32 55.10
N ILE A 7 29.63 52.35 54.38
CA ILE A 7 28.23 52.73 54.16
C ILE A 7 27.71 51.89 53.00
N ALA A 8 26.52 51.30 53.13
CA ALA A 8 25.45 51.34 52.12
C ALA A 8 24.45 50.19 52.36
N GLY A 9 23.20 50.57 52.64
CA GLY A 9 22.07 49.67 52.50
C GLY A 9 21.90 49.27 51.04
N ILE A 10 21.59 47.99 50.82
CA ILE A 10 21.14 47.50 49.51
C ILE A 10 19.88 46.70 49.76
N THR A 11 18.80 47.27 49.24
CA THR A 11 17.46 46.73 49.03
C THR A 11 17.50 45.30 48.49
N MET A 12 16.78 44.40 49.16
CA MET A 12 16.61 43.00 48.79
C MET A 12 15.62 42.89 47.61
N SER A 13 16.13 42.81 46.38
CA SER A 13 15.32 42.50 45.19
C SER A 13 15.09 41.00 45.09
N TYR A 14 13.85 40.56 45.29
CA TYR A 14 13.40 39.21 44.96
C TYR A 14 13.28 39.06 43.45
N PHE A 15 14.19 38.30 42.84
CA PHE A 15 14.09 37.90 41.44
C PHE A 15 13.31 36.58 41.37
N LEU A 16 12.00 36.67 41.11
CA LEU A 16 11.14 35.51 40.89
C LEU A 16 11.34 35.00 39.46
N LEU A 17 12.08 33.91 39.28
CA LEU A 17 12.31 33.29 37.98
C LEU A 17 11.12 32.39 37.64
N LEU A 18 10.11 32.95 36.97
CA LEU A 18 9.00 32.19 36.36
C LEU A 18 9.53 31.45 35.12
N ALA A 19 10.01 30.23 35.31
CA ALA A 19 10.20 29.29 34.21
C ALA A 19 8.83 28.72 33.82
N THR A 20 8.14 29.39 32.89
CA THR A 20 6.97 28.79 32.25
C THR A 20 7.46 27.66 31.35
N ALA A 21 7.27 26.41 31.79
CA ALA A 21 7.39 25.26 30.92
C ALA A 21 6.32 25.36 29.83
N PHE A 22 6.70 25.85 28.66
CA PHE A 22 5.88 25.69 27.47
C PHE A 22 5.89 24.20 27.12
N THR A 23 4.86 23.49 27.54
CA THR A 23 4.56 22.18 26.95
C THR A 23 4.04 22.44 25.54
N VAL A 24 4.96 22.50 24.58
CA VAL A 24 4.60 22.34 23.17
C VAL A 24 4.13 20.91 23.04
N SER A 25 2.82 20.69 23.05
CA SER A 25 2.25 19.46 22.52
C SER A 25 2.60 19.46 21.04
N ALA A 26 3.61 18.70 20.65
CA ALA A 26 3.82 18.41 19.23
C ALA A 26 2.52 17.77 18.73
N GLN A 27 1.73 18.50 17.95
CA GLN A 27 0.71 17.84 17.13
C GLN A 27 1.49 16.87 16.26
N GLN A 28 1.24 15.56 16.42
CA GLN A 28 1.68 14.62 15.39
C GLN A 28 1.12 15.17 14.08
N PRO A 29 1.97 15.45 13.08
CA PRO A 29 1.48 15.92 11.81
C PRO A 29 0.52 14.85 11.29
N ASN A 30 -0.72 15.26 10.99
CA ASN A 30 -1.76 14.37 10.45
C ASN A 30 -1.44 14.07 8.98
N VAL A 31 -0.32 13.38 8.76
CA VAL A 31 0.15 12.95 7.44
C VAL A 31 -0.58 11.65 7.12
N SER A 32 -1.20 11.57 5.94
CA SER A 32 -1.91 10.36 5.55
C SER A 32 -0.95 9.18 5.45
N LEU A 33 -1.45 7.96 5.64
CA LEU A 33 -0.62 6.76 5.46
C LEU A 33 -0.02 6.70 4.05
N SER A 34 -0.77 7.11 3.03
CA SER A 34 -0.26 7.15 1.65
C SER A 34 0.95 8.08 1.54
N ASP A 35 0.87 9.29 2.10
CA ASP A 35 1.97 10.25 2.02
C ASP A 35 3.21 9.77 2.79
N GLN A 36 3.01 9.06 3.92
CA GLN A 36 4.11 8.44 4.66
C GLN A 36 4.78 7.33 3.86
N MET A 37 4.00 6.48 3.18
CA MET A 37 4.53 5.43 2.31
C MET A 37 5.26 6.02 1.11
N ASP A 38 4.69 7.06 0.48
CA ASP A 38 5.30 7.76 -0.64
C ASP A 38 6.63 8.41 -0.21
N TYR A 39 6.71 8.96 1.01
CA TYR A 39 7.96 9.47 1.56
C TYR A 39 9.01 8.37 1.77
N LEU A 40 8.61 7.23 2.34
CA LEU A 40 9.50 6.10 2.62
C LEU A 40 10.17 5.55 1.35
N ILE A 41 9.40 5.44 0.25
CA ILE A 41 9.85 4.80 -0.99
C ILE A 41 10.31 5.78 -2.06
N ALA A 42 10.16 7.09 -1.86
CA ALA A 42 10.47 8.12 -2.86
C ALA A 42 11.85 8.00 -3.53
N PRO A 43 12.94 7.60 -2.82
CA PRO A 43 14.26 7.48 -3.43
C PRO A 43 14.50 6.16 -4.20
N LEU A 44 13.58 5.20 -4.13
CA LEU A 44 13.72 3.93 -4.84
C LEU A 44 13.61 4.12 -6.34
N ASP A 45 14.39 3.34 -7.08
CA ASP A 45 14.33 3.24 -8.52
C ASP A 45 13.30 2.16 -8.92
N PHE A 46 12.21 2.59 -9.54
CA PHE A 46 11.14 1.71 -10.02
C PHE A 46 11.31 1.26 -11.47
N THR A 47 12.45 1.50 -12.13
CA THR A 47 12.71 1.03 -13.50
C THR A 47 12.63 -0.50 -13.63
N GLU A 48 12.99 -1.23 -12.58
CA GLU A 48 12.89 -2.69 -12.51
C GLU A 48 11.51 -3.20 -12.05
N VAL A 49 10.62 -2.31 -11.58
CA VAL A 49 9.22 -2.63 -11.25
C VAL A 49 8.37 -2.58 -12.52
N THR A 50 8.59 -3.56 -13.40
CA THR A 50 8.02 -3.55 -14.77
C THR A 50 6.50 -3.60 -14.80
N SER A 51 5.86 -4.17 -13.78
CA SER A 51 4.39 -4.20 -13.64
C SER A 51 3.77 -2.86 -13.28
N GLY A 52 4.58 -1.91 -12.77
CA GLY A 52 4.11 -0.66 -12.18
C GLY A 52 3.36 -0.81 -10.85
N LEU A 53 3.39 -2.01 -10.26
CA LEU A 53 2.76 -2.36 -8.99
C LEU A 53 3.84 -2.88 -8.02
N LEU A 54 4.02 -2.20 -6.89
CA LEU A 54 4.90 -2.60 -5.80
C LEU A 54 4.07 -2.88 -4.54
N LEU A 55 4.00 -4.14 -4.14
CA LEU A 55 3.17 -4.57 -3.02
C LEU A 55 3.57 -3.87 -1.71
N ASP A 56 4.86 -3.63 -1.48
CA ASP A 56 5.38 -3.01 -0.25
C ASP A 56 4.94 -1.56 -0.06
N ARG A 57 4.50 -0.86 -1.11
CA ARG A 57 3.87 0.47 -0.98
C ARG A 57 2.47 0.37 -0.35
N CYS A 58 1.76 -0.71 -0.65
CA CYS A 58 0.31 -0.75 -0.52
C CYS A 58 -0.16 -0.84 0.93
N LEU A 59 -1.43 -0.50 1.16
CA LEU A 59 -2.11 -0.93 2.37
C LEU A 59 -2.57 -2.38 2.16
N GLN A 60 -1.79 -3.32 2.70
CA GLN A 60 -2.06 -4.74 2.54
C GLN A 60 -3.25 -5.17 3.40
N THR A 61 -4.46 -5.09 2.83
CA THR A 61 -5.70 -5.54 3.50
C THR A 61 -5.94 -7.04 3.37
N MET A 62 -5.21 -7.70 2.46
CA MET A 62 -5.24 -9.13 2.22
C MET A 62 -3.87 -9.64 1.78
N ASN A 63 -3.56 -10.90 2.08
CA ASN A 63 -2.39 -11.56 1.55
C ASN A 63 -2.65 -12.02 0.10
N VAL A 64 -2.19 -11.22 -0.86
CA VAL A 64 -2.42 -11.49 -2.29
C VAL A 64 -1.58 -12.64 -2.83
N ALA A 65 -0.51 -13.03 -2.13
CA ALA A 65 0.33 -14.16 -2.49
C ALA A 65 -0.41 -15.51 -2.37
N ASP A 66 -1.48 -15.58 -1.57
CA ASP A 66 -2.30 -16.79 -1.45
C ASP A 66 -3.18 -17.03 -2.69
N PHE A 67 -3.27 -16.07 -3.61
CA PHE A 67 -4.14 -16.08 -4.79
C PHE A 67 -3.32 -16.02 -6.08
N ASP A 68 -2.40 -16.96 -6.26
CA ASP A 68 -1.46 -17.00 -7.40
C ASP A 68 -1.97 -17.79 -8.62
N GLY A 69 -3.19 -18.35 -8.56
CA GLY A 69 -3.77 -19.14 -9.64
C GLY A 69 -3.22 -20.56 -9.78
N THR A 70 -2.34 -21.01 -8.89
CA THR A 70 -1.90 -22.40 -8.82
C THR A 70 -3.00 -23.32 -8.29
N SER A 71 -2.81 -24.65 -8.40
CA SER A 71 -3.80 -25.63 -7.92
C SER A 71 -4.02 -25.62 -6.40
N ILE A 72 -3.13 -24.99 -5.64
CA ILE A 72 -3.21 -24.85 -4.18
C ILE A 72 -3.58 -23.43 -3.75
N ALA A 73 -3.80 -22.52 -4.71
CA ALA A 73 -4.21 -21.15 -4.44
C ALA A 73 -5.56 -21.11 -3.72
N ASP A 74 -5.73 -20.11 -2.88
CA ASP A 74 -7.00 -19.83 -2.22
C ASP A 74 -8.04 -19.30 -3.22
N THR A 75 -9.31 -19.43 -2.87
CA THR A 75 -10.45 -19.02 -3.70
C THR A 75 -11.31 -18.01 -2.96
N LEU A 76 -11.79 -17.01 -3.70
CA LEU A 76 -12.68 -16.00 -3.13
C LEU A 76 -14.14 -16.40 -3.27
N ILE A 77 -14.82 -16.44 -2.13
CA ILE A 77 -16.26 -16.70 -2.08
C ILE A 77 -17.04 -15.38 -2.10
N GLN A 78 -16.49 -14.31 -1.52
CA GLN A 78 -17.20 -13.05 -1.32
C GLN A 78 -16.65 -11.91 -2.17
N TYR A 79 -17.57 -11.17 -2.80
CA TYR A 79 -17.25 -9.92 -3.49
C TYR A 79 -16.49 -8.92 -2.61
N GLY A 80 -16.78 -8.88 -1.31
CA GLY A 80 -16.10 -7.99 -0.37
C GLY A 80 -14.61 -8.26 -0.28
N ASP A 81 -14.21 -9.53 -0.25
CA ASP A 81 -12.81 -9.95 -0.18
C ASP A 81 -12.10 -9.69 -1.52
N TRP A 82 -12.77 -9.99 -2.64
CA TRP A 82 -12.26 -9.60 -3.96
C TRP A 82 -12.01 -8.08 -4.05
N PHE A 83 -12.94 -7.28 -3.53
CA PHE A 83 -12.81 -5.82 -3.56
C PHE A 83 -11.68 -5.31 -2.67
N ARG A 84 -11.38 -5.99 -1.55
CA ARG A 84 -10.20 -5.70 -0.71
C ARG A 84 -8.89 -6.07 -1.41
N GLN A 85 -8.83 -7.22 -2.09
CA GLN A 85 -7.67 -7.56 -2.94
C GLN A 85 -7.47 -6.51 -4.03
N TYR A 86 -8.54 -6.15 -4.75
CA TYR A 86 -8.46 -5.11 -5.77
C TYR A 86 -7.97 -3.76 -5.20
N GLY A 87 -8.45 -3.37 -4.02
CA GLY A 87 -7.99 -2.18 -3.32
C GLY A 87 -6.50 -2.24 -2.94
N THR A 88 -6.04 -3.39 -2.45
CA THR A 88 -4.61 -3.67 -2.17
C THR A 88 -3.79 -3.42 -3.44
N MET A 89 -4.20 -4.01 -4.57
CA MET A 89 -3.49 -3.83 -5.83
C MET A 89 -3.55 -2.40 -6.36
N VAL A 90 -4.69 -1.70 -6.26
CA VAL A 90 -4.80 -0.29 -6.68
C VAL A 90 -3.87 0.61 -5.87
N THR A 91 -3.72 0.36 -4.56
CA THR A 91 -2.82 1.14 -3.70
C THR A 91 -1.35 0.72 -3.82
N SER A 92 -1.04 -0.34 -4.57
CA SER A 92 0.34 -0.74 -4.88
C SER A 92 0.96 0.01 -6.06
N LYS A 93 0.19 0.82 -6.79
CA LYS A 93 0.66 1.54 -7.98
C LYS A 93 1.79 2.50 -7.64
N VAL A 94 2.94 2.32 -8.31
CA VAL A 94 4.14 3.17 -8.19
C VAL A 94 4.52 3.85 -9.51
N THR A 95 4.09 3.30 -10.64
CA THR A 95 4.34 3.90 -11.96
C THR A 95 3.08 3.88 -12.84
N SER A 96 3.15 4.55 -13.98
CA SER A 96 2.07 4.57 -14.99
C SER A 96 1.99 3.30 -15.84
N THR A 97 2.92 2.34 -15.71
CA THR A 97 2.92 1.11 -16.53
C THR A 97 1.86 0.09 -16.08
N SER A 98 1.30 0.25 -14.88
CA SER A 98 0.23 -0.61 -14.36
C SER A 98 -0.99 -0.62 -15.28
N THR A 99 -1.40 -1.81 -15.72
CA THR A 99 -2.62 -2.04 -16.51
C THR A 99 -3.91 -2.07 -15.67
N LEU A 100 -3.79 -2.06 -14.33
CA LEU A 100 -4.97 -2.09 -13.46
C LEU A 100 -5.86 -0.87 -13.69
N GLY A 101 -7.14 -1.13 -13.96
CA GLY A 101 -8.15 -0.09 -14.09
C GLY A 101 -8.37 0.70 -12.80
N VAL A 102 -9.20 1.74 -12.89
CA VAL A 102 -9.75 2.43 -11.72
C VAL A 102 -11.17 1.95 -11.45
N THR A 103 -11.55 1.85 -10.18
CA THR A 103 -12.86 1.36 -9.74
C THR A 103 -14.02 2.10 -10.42
N ALA A 104 -13.85 3.40 -10.69
CA ALA A 104 -14.84 4.23 -11.35
C ALA A 104 -15.22 3.75 -12.77
N ASN A 105 -14.32 3.03 -13.46
CA ASN A 105 -14.55 2.59 -14.83
C ASN A 105 -15.42 1.34 -14.92
N TRP A 106 -15.20 0.36 -14.04
CA TRP A 106 -15.86 -0.94 -14.13
C TRP A 106 -16.99 -1.13 -13.11
N LYS A 107 -16.90 -0.51 -11.91
CA LYS A 107 -17.86 -0.76 -10.83
C LYS A 107 -19.28 -0.35 -11.20
N PRO A 108 -19.54 0.81 -11.83
CA PRO A 108 -20.88 1.19 -12.27
C PRO A 108 -21.48 0.23 -13.30
N GLN A 109 -20.67 -0.30 -14.22
CA GLN A 109 -21.10 -1.31 -15.19
C GLN A 109 -21.49 -2.62 -14.49
N ALA A 110 -20.64 -3.11 -13.59
CA ALA A 110 -20.94 -4.31 -12.80
C ALA A 110 -22.20 -4.12 -11.92
N ASP A 111 -22.39 -2.95 -11.33
CA ASP A 111 -23.60 -2.60 -10.56
C ASP A 111 -24.84 -2.52 -11.48
N SER A 112 -24.69 -2.09 -12.73
CA SER A 112 -25.79 -2.04 -13.71
C SER A 112 -26.23 -3.42 -14.19
N LEU A 113 -25.26 -4.31 -14.43
CA LEU A 113 -25.52 -5.71 -14.80
C LEU A 113 -26.27 -6.43 -13.68
N LEU A 114 -25.81 -6.27 -12.43
CA LEU A 114 -26.46 -6.87 -11.27
C LEU A 114 -27.90 -6.38 -11.08
N ARG A 115 -28.17 -5.09 -11.33
CA ARG A 115 -29.53 -4.52 -11.30
C ARG A 115 -30.43 -5.03 -12.44
N SER A 116 -29.86 -5.65 -13.47
CA SER A 116 -30.56 -6.23 -14.62
C SER A 116 -30.59 -7.76 -14.53
N ASP A 117 -30.46 -8.31 -13.33
CA ASP A 117 -30.45 -9.76 -13.02
C ASP A 117 -29.34 -10.56 -13.73
N VAL A 118 -28.25 -9.89 -14.12
CA VAL A 118 -27.03 -10.55 -14.61
C VAL A 118 -25.99 -10.50 -13.51
N VAL A 119 -25.57 -11.66 -12.99
CA VAL A 119 -24.51 -11.73 -11.96
C VAL A 119 -23.14 -11.60 -12.64
N PRO A 120 -22.40 -10.49 -12.46
CA PRO A 120 -21.05 -10.38 -12.99
C PRO A 120 -20.09 -11.26 -12.20
N ILE A 121 -19.21 -11.95 -12.91
CA ILE A 121 -18.00 -12.55 -12.34
C ILE A 121 -16.89 -11.52 -12.52
N LEU A 122 -16.34 -11.04 -11.41
CA LEU A 122 -15.20 -10.14 -11.42
C LEU A 122 -13.92 -10.97 -11.39
N ILE A 123 -12.92 -10.54 -12.15
CA ILE A 123 -11.67 -11.25 -12.32
C ILE A 123 -10.55 -10.23 -12.13
N LEU A 124 -9.57 -10.60 -11.33
CA LEU A 124 -8.34 -9.86 -11.10
C LEU A 124 -7.20 -10.76 -11.55
N HIS A 125 -6.48 -10.31 -12.58
CA HIS A 125 -5.27 -10.96 -13.08
C HIS A 125 -4.23 -9.88 -13.29
N ALA A 126 -3.12 -9.95 -12.55
CA ALA A 126 -2.05 -8.97 -12.66
C ALA A 126 -0.71 -9.55 -12.21
N ASN A 127 0.36 -9.10 -12.86
CA ASN A 127 1.71 -9.23 -12.30
C ASN A 127 1.97 -8.08 -11.33
N TYR A 128 2.68 -8.34 -10.26
CA TYR A 128 3.16 -7.33 -9.33
C TYR A 128 4.60 -7.62 -8.91
N HIS A 129 5.27 -6.63 -8.32
CA HIS A 129 6.57 -6.82 -7.70
C HIS A 129 6.44 -6.63 -6.19
N LYS A 130 7.32 -7.28 -5.45
CA LYS A 130 7.58 -7.00 -4.04
C LYS A 130 9.09 -6.92 -3.81
N LEU A 131 9.51 -6.27 -2.74
CA LEU A 131 10.88 -6.34 -2.27
C LEU A 131 11.20 -7.78 -1.89
N ILE A 132 12.39 -8.23 -2.28
CA ILE A 132 12.95 -9.49 -1.81
C ILE A 132 13.04 -9.43 -0.29
N GLU A 133 12.58 -10.48 0.37
CA GLU A 133 12.67 -10.60 1.83
C GLU A 133 14.13 -10.48 2.28
N ASP A 134 14.36 -9.76 3.38
CA ASP A 134 15.69 -9.43 3.88
C ASP A 134 16.59 -8.68 2.88
N SER A 135 16.00 -7.93 1.94
CA SER A 135 16.72 -7.10 0.97
C SER A 135 17.70 -6.08 1.59
N VAL A 136 17.40 -5.65 2.83
CA VAL A 136 18.25 -4.75 3.62
C VAL A 136 19.33 -5.52 4.40
N LEU A 137 18.97 -6.62 5.06
CA LEU A 137 19.81 -7.28 6.05
C LEU A 137 20.75 -8.34 5.46
N LEU A 138 20.29 -9.10 4.46
CA LEU A 138 21.02 -10.28 3.96
C LEU A 138 21.57 -10.10 2.55
N THR A 139 20.87 -9.37 1.67
CA THR A 139 21.29 -9.23 0.27
C THR A 139 21.89 -7.87 -0.06
N SER A 140 21.81 -6.91 0.87
CA SER A 140 22.36 -5.55 0.73
C SER A 140 21.97 -4.90 -0.61
N LEU A 141 20.71 -5.07 -1.02
CA LEU A 141 20.17 -4.51 -2.26
C LEU A 141 19.46 -3.17 -2.01
N ILE A 142 18.95 -2.98 -0.79
CA ILE A 142 18.35 -1.74 -0.29
C ILE A 142 19.08 -1.28 0.97
N THR A 143 19.19 0.02 1.17
CA THR A 143 19.64 0.64 2.43
C THR A 143 18.58 1.59 2.97
N GLU A 144 18.52 1.74 4.29
CA GLU A 144 17.70 2.75 4.94
C GLU A 144 18.59 3.94 5.33
N GLN A 145 18.18 5.15 4.94
CA GLN A 145 18.83 6.39 5.34
C GLN A 145 17.77 7.47 5.57
N ASN A 146 17.76 8.07 6.78
CA ASN A 146 16.85 9.15 7.17
C ASN A 146 15.35 8.80 7.05
N GLY A 147 14.98 7.56 7.35
CA GLY A 147 13.61 7.07 7.25
C GLY A 147 13.14 6.80 5.83
N GLN A 148 14.06 6.73 4.86
CA GLN A 148 13.77 6.43 3.47
C GLN A 148 14.57 5.21 2.99
N MET A 149 13.99 4.46 2.06
CA MET A 149 14.63 3.34 1.41
C MET A 149 15.35 3.79 0.13
N HIS A 150 16.55 3.28 -0.07
CA HIS A 150 17.41 3.59 -1.21
C HIS A 150 17.95 2.31 -1.84
N ASP A 151 17.94 2.24 -3.16
CA ASP A 151 18.70 1.24 -3.90
C ASP A 151 20.20 1.35 -3.61
N VAL A 152 20.86 0.19 -3.42
CA VAL A 152 22.31 0.13 -3.36
C VAL A 152 22.89 0.32 -4.77
N PRO A 153 23.77 1.32 -4.99
CA PRO A 153 24.34 1.57 -6.31
C PRO A 153 25.15 0.38 -6.84
N ASN A 154 25.12 0.19 -8.17
CA ASN A 154 25.90 -0.84 -8.89
C ASN A 154 25.65 -2.28 -8.43
N ARG A 155 24.47 -2.57 -7.85
CA ARG A 155 24.06 -3.94 -7.53
C ARG A 155 23.95 -4.79 -8.79
N SER A 156 24.34 -6.07 -8.68
CA SER A 156 24.31 -7.03 -9.79
C SER A 156 22.95 -7.69 -9.99
N THR A 157 22.02 -7.51 -9.06
CA THR A 157 20.68 -8.13 -9.04
C THR A 157 19.61 -7.13 -8.63
N SER A 158 18.37 -7.41 -9.04
CA SER A 158 17.19 -6.64 -8.63
C SER A 158 16.83 -6.87 -7.16
N PRO A 159 16.40 -5.86 -6.39
CA PRO A 159 15.78 -6.01 -5.07
C PRO A 159 14.31 -6.40 -5.20
N TYR A 160 13.76 -6.40 -6.42
CA TYR A 160 12.36 -6.67 -6.66
C TYR A 160 12.20 -8.09 -7.22
N GLU A 161 11.26 -8.84 -6.66
CA GLU A 161 10.82 -10.11 -7.21
C GLU A 161 9.41 -9.97 -7.81
N ALA A 162 9.23 -10.56 -9.00
CA ALA A 162 7.95 -10.59 -9.69
C ALA A 162 7.06 -11.71 -9.12
N GLN A 163 5.77 -11.42 -9.03
CA GLN A 163 4.72 -12.29 -8.52
C GLN A 163 3.46 -12.11 -9.36
N GLU A 164 2.54 -13.06 -9.25
CA GLU A 164 1.26 -13.05 -9.96
C GLU A 164 0.11 -13.10 -8.96
N ILE A 165 -0.95 -12.35 -9.25
CA ILE A 165 -2.25 -12.51 -8.59
C ILE A 165 -3.29 -12.91 -9.64
N PHE A 166 -4.06 -13.94 -9.31
CA PHE A 166 -5.18 -14.42 -10.07
C PHE A 166 -6.34 -14.80 -9.15
N SER A 167 -7.41 -14.02 -9.18
CA SER A 167 -8.60 -14.29 -8.38
C SER A 167 -9.88 -13.90 -9.11
N PHE A 168 -10.97 -14.59 -8.77
CA PHE A 168 -12.29 -14.31 -9.31
C PHE A 168 -13.33 -14.39 -8.20
N SER A 169 -14.39 -13.59 -8.31
CA SER A 169 -15.52 -13.63 -7.39
C SER A 169 -16.81 -13.26 -8.13
N PRO A 170 -17.92 -13.96 -7.89
CA PRO A 170 -19.22 -13.45 -8.28
C PRO A 170 -19.51 -12.18 -7.47
N LYS A 171 -20.25 -11.23 -8.07
CA LYS A 171 -20.72 -10.05 -7.35
C LYS A 171 -21.84 -10.36 -6.34
N LYS A 172 -22.49 -11.52 -6.51
CA LYS A 172 -23.59 -12.03 -5.69
C LYS A 172 -23.35 -13.50 -5.40
N ASN A 173 -23.37 -13.89 -4.13
CA ASN A 173 -22.96 -15.22 -3.69
C ASN A 173 -24.09 -16.26 -3.69
N SER A 174 -25.34 -15.80 -3.84
CA SER A 174 -26.51 -16.67 -3.94
C SER A 174 -27.45 -16.15 -5.02
N VAL A 175 -28.05 -17.07 -5.74
CA VAL A 175 -29.15 -16.81 -6.65
C VAL A 175 -30.29 -17.74 -6.27
N ASP A 176 -31.40 -17.17 -5.84
CA ASP A 176 -32.63 -17.92 -5.62
C ASP A 176 -33.35 -17.99 -6.97
N ASP A 177 -32.91 -18.90 -7.84
CA ASP A 177 -33.44 -19.01 -9.20
C ASP A 177 -33.59 -20.48 -9.63
N LEU A 178 -34.34 -20.67 -10.71
CA LEU A 178 -34.62 -21.92 -11.39
C LEU A 178 -33.33 -22.71 -11.67
N LEU A 179 -33.42 -24.04 -11.67
CA LEU A 179 -32.32 -25.01 -11.85
C LEU A 179 -31.55 -24.90 -13.20
N SER A 180 -31.73 -23.83 -13.97
CA SER A 180 -31.15 -23.60 -15.29
C SER A 180 -30.54 -22.20 -15.37
N GLN A 181 -29.21 -22.11 -15.29
CA GLN A 181 -28.45 -20.87 -15.47
C GLN A 181 -27.78 -20.81 -16.85
N ASN A 182 -27.74 -19.61 -17.44
CA ASN A 182 -27.03 -19.34 -18.68
C ASN A 182 -25.72 -18.60 -18.40
N PHE A 183 -24.59 -19.20 -18.75
CA PHE A 183 -23.28 -18.55 -18.66
C PHE A 183 -22.96 -17.82 -19.96
N ARG A 184 -22.51 -16.57 -19.84
CA ARG A 184 -22.03 -15.77 -20.97
C ARG A 184 -20.64 -15.29 -20.63
N VAL A 185 -19.75 -15.39 -21.60
CA VAL A 185 -18.38 -14.91 -21.51
C VAL A 185 -18.26 -13.71 -22.43
N ASP A 186 -17.62 -12.64 -21.94
CA ASP A 186 -17.36 -11.47 -22.77
C ASP A 186 -16.49 -11.86 -23.99
N ARG A 187 -16.66 -11.18 -25.12
CA ARG A 187 -15.83 -11.43 -26.31
C ARG A 187 -14.37 -11.08 -26.05
N ASP A 188 -14.13 -10.13 -25.15
CA ASP A 188 -12.81 -9.65 -24.77
C ASP A 188 -12.19 -10.46 -23.63
N PHE A 189 -12.87 -11.51 -23.14
CA PHE A 189 -12.32 -12.40 -22.14
C PHE A 189 -11.14 -13.20 -22.71
N PHE A 190 -9.97 -13.08 -22.08
CA PHE A 190 -8.76 -13.80 -22.46
C PHE A 190 -8.98 -15.31 -22.34
N ARG A 191 -8.81 -16.04 -23.45
CA ARG A 191 -9.07 -17.49 -23.54
C ARG A 191 -7.83 -18.35 -23.38
N SER A 192 -6.65 -17.74 -23.39
CA SER A 192 -5.40 -18.49 -23.42
C SER A 192 -4.63 -18.27 -22.12
N ASN A 193 -4.49 -19.35 -21.36
CA ASN A 193 -3.41 -19.51 -20.40
C ASN A 193 -2.13 -19.77 -21.21
N THR A 194 -1.52 -18.72 -21.74
CA THR A 194 -0.14 -18.81 -22.23
C THR A 194 0.77 -18.51 -21.07
N GLY A 195 0.99 -19.53 -20.24
CA GLY A 195 2.28 -19.67 -19.56
C GLY A 195 3.40 -19.81 -20.59
#